data_AF-A0A2A5G9E7-F1
#
_entry.id   AF-A0A2A5G9E7-F1
#
_cell.length_a   1.000
_cell.length_b   1.000
_cell.length_c   1.000
_cell.angle_alpha   90.00
_cell.angle_beta   90.00
_cell.angle_gamma   90.00
#
_symmetry.space_group_name_H-M   'P 1'
#
loop_
_entity.id
_entity.type
_entity.pdbx_description
1 polymer ?
#
loop_
_entity_poly.entity_id
_entity_poly.type
_entity_poly.pdbx_seq_one_letter_code
_entity_poly.pdbx_strand_id
1 'polypeptide(L)'
;MSSKTKCPNHPIVLQFNRILCGGLIALLLSACSGGNDGNNLDKVSASQSEDLVIVGALYFDKRTPEGFYQEQSVSDDYYVTSHVKNIDLLPLASRSGQPIFELTSDDSTEAMLWSEQAAVLQTSYKQLVDVTETTLYRQFTRMDPATPEFIFLQRILKANVLDRNGVNDTYKGRITLLNMTAEDVKLIIEYLWTFTIDNNFGTAVLSSVTTVANDEFIHVMQQAKLNMSFSDNCDSIEIYEVTYSVAKASGFINRSKVLERVILAKRTGASYELCSI
;
A
#
# COMPACT_ATOMS: atom_id res chain seq x y z
N MET A 1 51.12 10.11 12.73
CA MET A 1 50.11 9.62 13.69
C MET A 1 48.93 10.57 13.62
N SER A 2 48.08 10.37 12.62
CA SER A 2 46.73 9.77 12.68
C SER A 2 45.64 10.84 12.81
N SER A 3 45.23 11.27 11.63
CA SER A 3 43.99 11.98 11.30
C SER A 3 42.78 11.14 11.72
N LYS A 4 41.78 11.78 12.34
CA LYS A 4 40.42 11.25 12.45
C LYS A 4 39.44 12.23 11.83
N THR A 5 39.10 11.96 10.58
CA THR A 5 37.95 12.48 9.84
C THR A 5 36.66 12.03 10.52
N LYS A 6 35.79 12.99 10.89
CA LYS A 6 34.39 12.75 11.25
C LYS A 6 33.55 12.97 9.99
N CYS A 7 32.84 11.95 9.52
CA CYS A 7 31.75 12.08 8.56
C CYS A 7 30.46 12.41 9.31
N PRO A 8 29.68 13.43 8.91
CA PRO A 8 28.29 13.55 9.32
C PRO A 8 27.40 12.72 8.39
N ASN A 9 26.57 11.85 8.98
CA ASN A 9 25.47 11.19 8.29
C ASN A 9 24.37 12.24 8.03
N HIS A 10 24.22 12.66 6.78
CA HIS A 10 23.01 13.33 6.31
C HIS A 10 21.92 12.28 6.04
N PRO A 11 20.69 12.46 6.55
CA PRO A 11 19.54 11.75 5.99
C PRO A 11 19.22 12.34 4.61
N ILE A 12 19.20 11.48 3.59
CA ILE A 12 18.71 11.81 2.25
C ILE A 12 17.19 11.99 2.36
N VAL A 13 16.74 13.23 2.34
CA VAL A 13 15.33 13.60 2.17
C VAL A 13 15.04 13.54 0.67
N LEU A 14 14.31 12.51 0.23
CA LEU A 14 13.75 12.46 -1.12
C LEU A 14 12.58 13.45 -1.19
N GLN A 15 12.85 14.65 -1.71
CA GLN A 15 11.82 15.64 -2.02
C GLN A 15 11.11 15.25 -3.32
N PHE A 16 9.82 14.92 -3.22
CA PHE A 16 8.92 14.84 -4.38
C PHE A 16 8.46 16.25 -4.76
N ASN A 17 9.13 16.87 -5.73
CA ASN A 17 8.60 18.03 -6.43
C ASN A 17 7.46 17.57 -7.36
N ARG A 18 6.20 17.78 -6.95
CA ARG A 18 5.05 17.74 -7.86
C ARG A 18 4.88 19.13 -8.49
N ILE A 19 5.42 19.30 -9.70
CA ILE A 19 5.10 20.44 -10.55
C ILE A 19 3.69 20.21 -11.12
N LEU A 20 2.71 20.91 -10.56
CA LEU A 20 1.41 21.14 -11.19
C LEU A 20 1.61 22.17 -12.31
N CYS A 21 1.66 21.70 -13.56
CA CYS A 21 1.40 22.55 -14.72
C CYS A 21 -0.01 22.24 -15.23
N GLY A 22 -0.97 23.06 -14.80
CA GLY A 22 -2.24 23.21 -15.49
C GLY A 22 -2.01 23.92 -16.82
N GLY A 23 -2.47 23.30 -17.91
CA GLY A 23 -2.40 23.87 -19.25
C GLY A 23 -3.59 23.41 -20.07
N LEU A 24 -4.54 24.31 -20.26
CA LEU A 24 -5.68 24.23 -21.17
C LEU A 24 -5.21 23.76 -22.57
N ILE A 25 -5.72 22.63 -23.06
CA ILE A 25 -5.56 22.25 -24.47
C ILE A 25 -6.82 22.72 -25.22
N ALA A 26 -6.65 23.79 -26.01
CA ALA A 26 -7.62 24.25 -26.98
C ALA A 26 -7.64 23.29 -28.18
N LEU A 27 -8.81 22.71 -28.45
CA LEU A 27 -9.13 21.99 -29.68
C LEU A 27 -9.19 22.97 -30.86
N LEU A 28 -8.16 22.97 -31.71
CA LEU A 28 -8.23 23.57 -33.04
C LEU A 28 -8.37 22.43 -34.06
N LEU A 29 -9.59 22.28 -34.57
CA LEU A 29 -9.89 21.53 -35.79
C LEU A 29 -9.37 22.35 -36.97
N SER A 30 -8.32 21.87 -37.63
CA SER A 30 -7.96 22.32 -38.99
C SER A 30 -8.06 21.13 -39.95
N ALA A 31 -8.99 21.27 -40.89
CA ALA A 31 -9.11 20.43 -42.06
C ALA A 31 -8.27 21.03 -43.19
N CYS A 32 -7.40 20.22 -43.81
CA CYS A 32 -6.85 20.34 -45.17
C CYS A 32 -6.23 18.96 -45.49
N SER A 33 -6.86 18.13 -46.33
CA SER A 33 -6.79 18.14 -47.80
C SER A 33 -5.44 17.67 -48.37
N GLY A 34 -5.44 16.43 -48.88
CA GLY A 34 -4.75 16.03 -50.12
C GLY A 34 -3.26 15.67 -50.04
N GLY A 35 -2.96 14.38 -50.23
CA GLY A 35 -1.60 13.91 -50.48
C GLY A 35 -1.52 12.38 -50.52
N ASN A 36 -1.67 11.82 -51.72
CA ASN A 36 -1.54 10.40 -52.03
C ASN A 36 -0.06 10.04 -52.09
N ASP A 37 0.45 9.32 -51.09
CA ASP A 37 1.67 8.53 -51.23
C ASP A 37 1.50 7.23 -50.43
N GLY A 38 1.48 6.12 -51.18
CA GLY A 38 1.49 4.79 -50.62
C GLY A 38 2.79 4.55 -49.90
N ASN A 39 2.74 4.58 -48.57
CA ASN A 39 3.60 3.77 -47.75
C ASN A 39 2.73 3.06 -46.73
N ASN A 40 2.82 1.74 -46.81
CA ASN A 40 2.33 0.78 -45.84
C ASN A 40 3.08 1.01 -44.52
N LEU A 41 2.69 2.07 -43.82
CA LEU A 41 3.01 2.29 -42.42
C LEU A 41 1.84 1.71 -41.67
N ASP A 42 2.09 0.55 -41.08
CA ASP A 42 1.27 -0.03 -40.03
C ASP A 42 0.81 1.10 -39.12
N LYS A 43 -0.48 1.44 -39.22
CA LYS A 43 -1.20 2.14 -38.16
C LYS A 43 -1.28 1.18 -36.98
N VAL A 44 -0.15 0.98 -36.29
CA VAL A 44 -0.14 0.52 -34.90
C VAL A 44 -0.54 1.70 -34.03
N SER A 45 -1.81 2.09 -34.15
CA SER A 45 -2.46 3.05 -33.26
C SER A 45 -3.71 2.41 -32.69
N ALA A 46 -3.51 1.29 -32.00
CA ALA A 46 -4.45 0.63 -31.09
C ALA A 46 -3.67 -0.47 -30.36
N SER A 47 -3.84 -0.57 -29.04
CA SER A 47 -3.13 -1.48 -28.12
C SER A 47 -1.68 -1.05 -27.78
N GLN A 48 -1.53 -0.14 -26.81
CA GLN A 48 -0.45 -0.38 -25.84
C GLN A 48 -0.69 -1.79 -25.29
N SER A 49 0.29 -2.70 -25.44
CA SER A 49 0.17 -4.03 -24.86
C SER A 49 -0.16 -3.89 -23.36
N GLU A 50 -0.98 -4.78 -22.83
CA GLU A 50 -1.32 -4.83 -21.39
C GLU A 50 -0.06 -4.72 -20.51
N ASP A 51 1.03 -5.34 -20.96
CA ASP A 51 2.35 -5.29 -20.33
C ASP A 51 2.92 -3.87 -20.23
N LEU A 52 2.79 -3.04 -21.27
CA LEU A 52 3.22 -1.64 -21.21
C LEU A 52 2.40 -0.83 -20.20
N VAL A 53 1.11 -1.14 -20.03
CA VAL A 53 0.27 -0.48 -19.01
C VAL A 53 0.78 -0.83 -17.60
N ILE A 54 1.12 -2.10 -17.37
CA ILE A 54 1.67 -2.58 -16.10
C ILE A 54 3.03 -1.94 -15.80
N VAL A 55 3.93 -1.93 -16.79
CA VAL A 55 5.25 -1.29 -16.71
C VAL A 55 5.12 0.19 -16.36
N GLY A 56 4.21 0.89 -17.05
CA GLY A 56 3.91 2.29 -16.78
C GLY A 56 3.38 2.50 -15.36
N ALA A 57 2.49 1.63 -14.88
CA ALA A 57 1.97 1.73 -13.51
C ALA A 57 3.09 1.65 -12.47
N LEU A 58 4.03 0.70 -12.62
CA LEU A 58 5.13 0.50 -11.69
C LEU A 58 6.16 1.64 -11.71
N TYR A 59 6.62 2.05 -12.90
CA TYR A 59 7.64 3.11 -13.00
C TYR A 59 7.14 4.49 -12.57
N PHE A 60 5.83 4.73 -12.64
CA PHE A 60 5.20 6.00 -12.23
C PHE A 60 4.45 5.91 -10.90
N ASP A 61 4.67 4.86 -10.10
CA ASP A 61 4.08 4.67 -8.77
C ASP A 61 2.54 4.74 -8.73
N LYS A 62 1.86 4.21 -9.76
CA LYS A 62 0.40 4.00 -9.74
C LYS A 62 0.12 2.66 -9.06
N ARG A 63 -0.07 2.70 -7.74
CA ARG A 63 -0.06 1.50 -6.89
C ARG A 63 -1.36 0.72 -6.80
N THR A 64 -2.51 1.34 -7.01
CA THR A 64 -3.81 0.67 -6.83
C THR A 64 -4.78 1.05 -7.94
N PRO A 65 -5.72 0.16 -8.31
CA PRO A 65 -6.72 0.44 -9.33
C PRO A 65 -7.82 1.36 -8.78
N GLU A 66 -8.65 1.88 -9.68
CA GLU A 66 -9.85 2.64 -9.29
C GLU A 66 -10.79 1.79 -8.43
N GLY A 67 -11.34 2.39 -7.37
CA GLY A 67 -12.26 1.71 -6.46
C GLY A 67 -11.59 0.71 -5.51
N PHE A 68 -10.25 0.62 -5.51
CA PHE A 68 -9.50 -0.03 -4.44
C PHE A 68 -9.52 0.84 -3.17
N TYR A 69 -9.42 0.23 -2.00
CA TYR A 69 -9.34 0.97 -0.74
C TYR A 69 -8.21 2.02 -0.78
N GLN A 70 -8.59 3.27 -0.48
CA GLN A 70 -7.65 4.37 -0.32
C GLN A 70 -7.88 5.01 1.04
N GLU A 71 -6.78 5.26 1.74
CA GLU A 71 -6.81 6.09 2.94
C GLU A 71 -7.27 7.50 2.57
N GLN A 72 -8.22 8.03 3.32
CA GLN A 72 -8.57 9.44 3.22
C GLN A 72 -7.39 10.25 3.77
N SER A 73 -6.80 11.13 2.94
CA SER A 73 -5.75 12.02 3.42
C SER A 73 -6.32 12.91 4.52
N VAL A 74 -5.70 12.89 5.69
CA VAL A 74 -6.17 13.64 6.86
C VAL A 74 -5.79 15.12 6.76
N SER A 75 -4.71 15.44 6.05
CA SER A 75 -4.29 16.79 5.70
C SER A 75 -3.21 16.76 4.59
N ASP A 76 -2.68 17.93 4.22
CA ASP A 76 -1.45 18.08 3.42
C ASP A 76 -0.18 17.89 4.26
N ASP A 77 -0.30 17.62 5.57
CA ASP A 77 0.85 17.44 6.47
C ASP A 77 1.52 16.07 6.28
N TYR A 78 2.77 15.96 6.76
CA TYR A 78 3.48 14.68 6.74
C TYR A 78 2.92 13.78 7.83
N TYR A 79 2.26 12.68 7.42
CA TYR A 79 1.73 11.71 8.38
C TYR A 79 2.35 10.31 8.22
N VAL A 80 2.44 9.61 9.34
CA VAL A 80 2.74 8.18 9.39
C VAL A 80 1.61 7.48 10.12
N THR A 81 1.04 6.46 9.47
CA THR A 81 -0.02 5.63 10.04
C THR A 81 0.54 4.29 10.47
N SER A 82 0.20 3.84 11.68
CA SER A 82 0.54 2.50 12.14
C SER A 82 -0.55 1.91 13.04
N HIS A 83 -0.69 0.60 13.01
CA HIS A 83 -1.44 -0.12 14.04
C HIS A 83 -0.60 -0.29 15.31
N VAL A 84 -1.24 -0.13 16.46
CA VAL A 84 -0.63 -0.48 17.75
C VAL A 84 -0.47 -2.00 17.81
N LYS A 85 0.75 -2.46 18.10
CA LYS A 85 1.08 -3.89 18.20
C LYS A 85 1.29 -4.27 19.66
N ASN A 86 1.18 -5.57 19.95
CA ASN A 86 1.45 -6.12 21.28
C ASN A 86 2.84 -5.73 21.81
N ILE A 87 3.86 -5.70 20.95
CA ILE A 87 5.22 -5.30 21.33
C ILE A 87 5.35 -3.82 21.66
N ASP A 88 4.43 -2.96 21.22
CA ASP A 88 4.47 -1.53 21.53
C ASP A 88 4.12 -1.25 23.00
N LEU A 89 3.45 -2.21 23.65
CA LEU A 89 3.13 -2.18 25.07
C LEU A 89 4.30 -2.63 25.96
N LEU A 90 5.43 -2.99 25.36
CA LEU A 90 6.64 -3.44 26.05
C LEU A 90 7.77 -2.39 25.95
N PRO A 91 8.61 -2.25 26.99
CA PRO A 91 9.85 -1.49 26.90
C PRO A 91 10.70 -1.94 25.71
N LEU A 92 11.41 -1.01 25.06
CA LEU A 92 12.20 -1.30 23.85
C LEU A 92 13.15 -2.49 24.00
N ALA A 93 13.79 -2.63 25.18
CA ALA A 93 14.72 -3.72 25.48
C ALA A 93 14.04 -5.11 25.52
N SER A 94 12.72 -5.17 25.70
CA SER A 94 11.94 -6.41 25.84
C SER A 94 11.23 -6.85 24.56
N ARG A 95 11.37 -6.09 23.46
CA ARG A 95 10.64 -6.37 22.20
C ARG A 95 11.29 -7.48 21.35
N SER A 96 12.60 -7.68 21.50
CA SER A 96 13.33 -8.63 20.67
C SER A 96 12.85 -10.07 20.88
N GLY A 97 12.65 -10.80 19.78
CA GLY A 97 12.21 -12.20 19.79
C GLY A 97 10.74 -12.44 20.15
N GLN A 98 9.95 -11.39 20.35
CA GLN A 98 8.52 -11.51 20.62
C GLN A 98 7.72 -11.65 19.31
N PRO A 99 6.65 -12.47 19.28
CA PRO A 99 5.71 -12.45 18.16
C PRO A 99 5.07 -11.06 18.04
N ILE A 100 4.86 -10.60 16.82
CA ILE A 100 4.29 -9.27 16.54
C ILE A 100 2.92 -9.45 15.93
N PHE A 101 1.90 -8.90 16.59
CA PHE A 101 0.53 -8.85 16.07
C PHE A 101 -0.14 -7.54 16.46
N GLU A 102 -1.16 -7.18 15.69
CA GLU A 102 -1.92 -5.95 15.86
C GLU A 102 -2.98 -6.15 16.94
N LEU A 103 -3.12 -5.15 17.82
CA LEU A 103 -4.10 -5.18 18.89
C LEU A 103 -5.48 -4.81 18.36
N THR A 104 -6.50 -5.45 18.93
CA THR A 104 -7.91 -5.24 18.58
C THR A 104 -8.73 -5.05 19.85
N SER A 105 -9.65 -4.09 19.86
CA SER A 105 -10.56 -3.86 21.00
C SER A 105 -11.80 -3.09 20.59
N ASP A 106 -12.95 -3.51 21.13
CA ASP A 106 -14.20 -2.76 21.06
C ASP A 106 -14.37 -1.77 22.22
N ASP A 107 -13.53 -1.85 23.25
CA ASP A 107 -13.54 -0.92 24.37
C ASP A 107 -12.67 0.30 24.04
N SER A 108 -13.31 1.47 23.96
CA SER A 108 -12.62 2.74 23.69
C SER A 108 -11.61 3.12 24.77
N THR A 109 -11.89 2.77 26.02
CA THR A 109 -11.00 3.05 27.16
C THR A 109 -9.77 2.16 27.09
N GLU A 110 -9.94 0.86 26.82
CA GLU A 110 -8.81 -0.06 26.61
C GLU A 110 -7.94 0.38 25.43
N ALA A 111 -8.57 0.73 24.29
CA ALA A 111 -7.87 1.23 23.12
C ALA A 111 -7.05 2.51 23.44
N MET A 112 -7.65 3.47 24.15
CA MET A 112 -6.94 4.68 24.58
C MET A 112 -5.72 4.34 25.47
N LEU A 113 -5.90 3.43 26.43
CA LEU A 113 -4.81 3.02 27.33
C LEU A 113 -3.65 2.37 26.56
N TRP A 114 -3.93 1.51 25.59
CA TRP A 114 -2.90 0.91 24.75
C TRP A 114 -2.18 1.95 23.88
N SER A 115 -2.91 2.90 23.29
CA SER A 115 -2.29 4.00 22.55
C SER A 115 -1.36 4.83 23.45
N GLU A 116 -1.80 5.16 24.65
CA GLU A 116 -1.03 5.96 25.60
C GLU A 116 0.22 5.21 26.10
N GLN A 117 0.06 3.95 26.49
CA GLN A 117 1.18 3.10 26.88
C GLN A 117 2.20 2.95 25.74
N ALA A 118 1.72 2.72 24.51
CA ALA A 118 2.57 2.64 23.34
C ALA A 118 3.35 3.93 23.11
N ALA A 119 2.74 5.11 23.33
CA ALA A 119 3.37 6.42 23.19
C ALA A 119 4.42 6.70 24.28
N VAL A 120 4.14 6.35 25.54
CA VAL A 120 5.06 6.50 26.67
C VAL A 120 6.31 5.64 26.50
N LEU A 121 6.19 4.47 25.87
CA LEU A 121 7.29 3.53 25.67
C LEU A 121 8.12 3.79 24.39
N GLN A 122 7.82 4.86 23.64
CA GLN A 122 8.66 5.32 22.53
C GLN A 122 9.85 6.16 23.01
N THR A 123 10.81 6.40 22.11
CA THR A 123 11.96 7.27 22.37
C THR A 123 11.58 8.74 22.59
N SER A 124 10.52 9.20 21.93
CA SER A 124 9.89 10.50 22.19
C SER A 124 8.39 10.33 22.40
N TYR A 125 7.90 10.96 23.47
CA TYR A 125 6.48 11.00 23.77
C TYR A 125 5.76 11.92 22.79
N LYS A 126 4.70 11.40 22.16
CA LYS A 126 3.87 12.14 21.21
C LYS A 126 2.52 12.39 21.86
N GLN A 127 2.19 13.67 22.03
CA GLN A 127 0.96 14.11 22.69
C GLN A 127 -0.25 13.73 21.84
N LEU A 128 -1.31 13.25 22.50
CA LEU A 128 -2.59 13.04 21.85
C LEU A 128 -3.24 14.39 21.53
N VAL A 129 -3.65 14.59 20.27
CA VAL A 129 -4.28 15.84 19.82
C VAL A 129 -5.70 15.62 19.29
N ASP A 130 -6.03 14.43 18.81
CA ASP A 130 -7.37 14.11 18.31
C ASP A 130 -7.65 12.59 18.37
N VAL A 131 -8.93 12.24 18.40
CA VAL A 131 -9.43 10.87 18.33
C VAL A 131 -10.55 10.79 17.32
N THR A 132 -10.36 9.97 16.29
CA THR A 132 -11.40 9.67 15.29
C THR A 132 -11.72 8.19 15.29
N GLU A 133 -12.93 7.84 14.90
CA GLU A 133 -13.38 6.46 14.82
C GLU A 133 -14.00 6.20 13.45
N THR A 134 -13.67 5.05 12.88
CA THR A 134 -14.28 4.52 11.66
C THR A 134 -14.96 3.20 11.98
N THR A 135 -15.57 2.58 10.96
CA THR A 135 -16.06 1.20 11.08
C THR A 135 -14.94 0.22 11.42
N LEU A 136 -13.71 0.42 10.90
CA LEU A 136 -12.61 -0.55 11.02
C LEU A 136 -11.76 -0.36 12.28
N TYR A 137 -11.56 0.88 12.73
CA TYR A 137 -10.58 1.22 13.76
C TYR A 137 -10.92 2.49 14.53
N ARG A 138 -10.29 2.63 15.69
CA ARG A 138 -10.10 3.91 16.38
C ARG A 138 -8.71 4.44 16.06
N GLN A 139 -8.64 5.72 15.72
CA GLN A 139 -7.42 6.43 15.40
C GLN A 139 -7.13 7.49 16.45
N PHE A 140 -5.91 7.45 16.98
CA PHE A 140 -5.35 8.40 17.92
C PHE A 140 -4.32 9.23 17.17
N THR A 141 -4.67 10.47 16.87
CA THR A 141 -3.78 11.43 16.21
C THR A 141 -2.83 11.97 17.26
N ARG A 142 -1.53 11.77 17.06
CA ARG A 142 -0.48 12.20 17.98
C ARG A 142 0.53 13.09 17.29
N MET A 143 1.12 14.00 18.06
CA MET A 143 2.06 15.00 17.57
C MET A 143 3.18 15.21 18.59
N ASP A 144 4.40 15.42 18.12
CA ASP A 144 5.50 15.92 18.95
C ASP A 144 5.51 17.45 18.87
N PRO A 145 5.32 18.21 19.97
CA PRO A 145 5.36 19.66 19.93
C PRO A 145 6.67 20.25 19.42
N ALA A 146 7.77 19.49 19.47
CA ALA A 146 9.05 19.91 18.89
C ALA A 146 9.08 19.81 17.36
N THR A 147 8.19 19.02 16.76
CA THR A 147 8.08 18.80 15.30
C THR A 147 6.60 18.66 14.89
N PRO A 148 5.80 19.72 15.04
CA PRO A 148 4.35 19.66 14.88
C PRO A 148 3.87 19.35 13.45
N GLU A 149 4.74 19.53 12.46
CA GLU A 149 4.49 19.20 11.05
C GLU A 149 4.46 17.69 10.76
N PHE A 150 4.87 16.85 11.72
CA PHE A 150 4.83 15.38 11.62
C PHE A 150 3.73 14.79 12.48
N ILE A 151 2.70 14.28 11.82
CA ILE A 151 1.54 13.66 12.45
C ILE A 151 1.72 12.15 12.53
N PHE A 152 1.39 11.57 13.69
CA PHE A 152 1.46 10.14 13.93
C PHE A 152 0.04 9.61 14.18
N LEU A 153 -0.46 8.80 13.26
CA LEU A 153 -1.79 8.20 13.35
C LEU A 153 -1.66 6.79 13.90
N GLN A 154 -1.95 6.61 15.18
CA GLN A 154 -1.98 5.29 15.82
C GLN A 154 -3.38 4.70 15.73
N ARG A 155 -3.50 3.49 15.19
CA ARG A 155 -4.79 2.82 15.01
C ARG A 155 -4.90 1.55 15.83
N ILE A 156 -6.09 1.32 16.36
CA ILE A 156 -6.47 0.08 17.04
C ILE A 156 -7.72 -0.45 16.33
N LEU A 157 -7.65 -1.67 15.83
CA LEU A 157 -8.75 -2.28 15.09
C LEU A 157 -9.91 -2.59 16.03
N LYS A 158 -11.13 -2.51 15.51
CA LYS A 158 -12.33 -2.89 16.26
C LYS A 158 -12.51 -4.40 16.21
N ALA A 159 -12.54 -5.03 17.37
CA ALA A 159 -12.57 -6.49 17.52
C ALA A 159 -13.89 -7.09 17.00
N ASN A 160 -14.97 -6.32 16.94
CA ASN A 160 -16.25 -6.70 16.34
C ASN A 160 -16.28 -6.61 14.80
N VAL A 161 -15.20 -6.14 14.18
CA VAL A 161 -15.04 -6.15 12.72
C VAL A 161 -13.93 -7.09 12.28
N LEU A 162 -12.77 -7.00 12.92
CA LEU A 162 -11.58 -7.74 12.53
C LEU A 162 -10.72 -8.04 13.76
N ASP A 163 -10.53 -9.33 14.04
CA ASP A 163 -9.60 -9.83 15.05
C ASP A 163 -8.29 -10.28 14.39
N ARG A 164 -7.17 -9.69 14.81
CA ARG A 164 -5.82 -9.98 14.31
C ARG A 164 -4.87 -10.54 15.36
N ASN A 165 -5.42 -11.02 16.48
CA ASN A 165 -4.63 -11.74 17.45
C ASN A 165 -4.05 -13.03 16.83
N GLY A 166 -2.74 -13.23 17.02
CA GLY A 166 -2.05 -14.44 16.56
C GLY A 166 -1.82 -14.54 15.04
N VAL A 167 -1.94 -13.43 14.30
CA VAL A 167 -1.62 -13.38 12.86
C VAL A 167 -0.19 -13.85 12.58
N ASN A 168 -0.02 -14.59 11.48
CA ASN A 168 1.27 -15.05 10.97
C ASN A 168 1.31 -15.01 9.43
N ASP A 169 2.25 -15.72 8.81
CA ASP A 169 2.43 -15.71 7.35
C ASP A 169 1.24 -16.27 6.57
N THR A 170 0.54 -17.26 7.13
CA THR A 170 -0.61 -17.92 6.46
C THR A 170 -1.95 -17.38 6.96
N TYR A 171 -2.10 -17.25 8.28
CA TYR A 171 -3.31 -16.77 8.93
C TYR A 171 -3.29 -15.24 9.06
N LYS A 172 -4.25 -14.55 8.44
CA LYS A 172 -4.32 -13.09 8.41
C LYS A 172 -5.40 -12.50 9.33
N GLY A 173 -5.88 -13.30 10.28
CA GLY A 173 -6.89 -12.89 11.24
C GLY A 173 -8.27 -13.40 10.87
N ARG A 174 -9.28 -12.81 11.50
CA ARG A 174 -10.66 -13.23 11.42
C ARG A 174 -11.57 -12.01 11.27
N ILE A 175 -12.40 -12.00 10.24
CA ILE A 175 -13.52 -11.05 10.14
C ILE A 175 -14.62 -11.50 11.11
N THR A 176 -15.02 -10.63 12.02
CA THR A 176 -15.96 -10.96 13.13
C THR A 176 -17.35 -10.37 12.93
N LEU A 177 -17.61 -9.76 11.76
CA LEU A 177 -18.91 -9.25 11.37
C LEU A 177 -19.98 -10.36 11.35
N LEU A 178 -21.12 -10.12 12.00
CA LEU A 178 -22.23 -11.08 12.06
C LEU A 178 -22.83 -11.39 10.68
N ASN A 179 -22.97 -10.36 9.84
CA ASN A 179 -23.56 -10.45 8.50
C ASN A 179 -22.53 -9.97 7.46
N MET A 180 -21.44 -10.72 7.32
CA MET A 180 -20.37 -10.40 6.39
C MET A 180 -20.85 -10.45 4.93
N THR A 181 -20.54 -9.40 4.17
CA THR A 181 -20.82 -9.28 2.73
C THR A 181 -19.53 -9.36 1.90
N ALA A 182 -19.66 -9.42 0.57
CA ALA A 182 -18.51 -9.39 -0.33
C ALA A 182 -17.79 -8.03 -0.29
N GLU A 183 -18.56 -6.96 -0.10
CA GLU A 183 -18.09 -5.59 0.05
C GLU A 183 -17.28 -5.42 1.34
N ASP A 184 -17.72 -6.03 2.45
CA ASP A 184 -16.96 -6.03 3.71
C ASP A 184 -15.63 -6.76 3.55
N VAL A 185 -15.63 -7.93 2.91
CA VAL A 185 -14.40 -8.70 2.62
C VAL A 185 -13.47 -7.88 1.73
N LYS A 186 -13.99 -7.28 0.66
CA LYS A 186 -13.20 -6.38 -0.20
C LYS A 186 -12.55 -5.28 0.62
N LEU A 187 -13.36 -4.51 1.35
CA LEU A 187 -12.90 -3.38 2.16
C LEU A 187 -11.80 -3.80 3.15
N ILE A 188 -12.01 -4.89 3.90
CA ILE A 188 -11.09 -5.34 4.93
C ILE A 188 -9.78 -5.87 4.33
N ILE A 189 -9.84 -6.67 3.26
CA ILE A 189 -8.62 -7.21 2.64
C ILE A 189 -7.79 -6.11 1.97
N GLU A 190 -8.44 -5.19 1.27
CA GLU A 190 -7.75 -4.06 0.63
C GLU A 190 -7.19 -3.07 1.67
N TYR A 191 -7.91 -2.83 2.78
CA TYR A 191 -7.37 -2.10 3.94
C TYR A 191 -6.11 -2.75 4.49
N LEU A 192 -6.13 -4.07 4.73
CA LEU A 192 -4.97 -4.77 5.27
C LEU A 192 -3.76 -4.73 4.32
N TRP A 193 -3.99 -4.68 3.01
CA TRP A 193 -2.93 -4.56 2.03
C TRP A 193 -2.15 -3.25 2.16
N THR A 194 -2.80 -2.12 2.51
CA THR A 194 -2.11 -0.82 2.62
C THR A 194 -1.02 -0.80 3.70
N PHE A 195 -1.09 -1.70 4.67
CA PHE A 195 -0.12 -1.85 5.77
C PHE A 195 0.93 -2.95 5.52
N THR A 196 0.94 -3.54 4.32
CA THR A 196 1.97 -4.52 3.94
C THR A 196 3.21 -3.85 3.38
N ILE A 197 4.32 -4.58 3.38
CA ILE A 197 5.53 -4.16 2.67
C ILE A 197 5.32 -4.06 1.14
N ASP A 198 4.26 -4.69 0.63
CA ASP A 198 3.89 -4.63 -0.79
C ASP A 198 3.24 -3.27 -1.15
N ASN A 199 2.83 -2.43 -0.21
CA ASN A 199 2.39 -1.06 -0.49
C ASN A 199 3.58 -0.06 -0.51
N ASN A 200 4.57 -0.33 -1.36
CA ASN A 200 5.76 0.50 -1.55
C ASN A 200 6.03 0.73 -3.04
N PHE A 201 6.96 1.65 -3.34
CA PHE A 201 7.42 1.90 -4.70
C PHE A 201 7.82 0.60 -5.40
N GLY A 202 7.43 0.47 -6.67
CA GLY A 202 7.72 -0.71 -7.47
C GLY A 202 6.80 -1.90 -7.16
N THR A 203 5.72 -1.73 -6.40
CA THR A 203 4.67 -2.73 -6.30
C THR A 203 3.31 -2.11 -6.54
N ALA A 204 2.45 -2.79 -7.30
CA ALA A 204 1.12 -2.32 -7.62
C ALA A 204 0.10 -3.45 -7.59
N VAL A 205 -1.12 -3.16 -7.15
CA VAL A 205 -2.31 -3.96 -7.45
C VAL A 205 -2.83 -3.49 -8.81
N LEU A 206 -2.99 -4.43 -9.75
CA LEU A 206 -3.48 -4.17 -11.11
C LEU A 206 -5.01 -4.30 -11.17
N SER A 207 -5.55 -5.27 -10.44
CA SER A 207 -6.98 -5.52 -10.32
C SER A 207 -7.29 -6.24 -9.00
N SER A 208 -8.51 -6.07 -8.51
CA SER A 208 -9.03 -6.83 -7.37
C SER A 208 -10.49 -7.20 -7.61
N VAL A 209 -10.88 -8.39 -7.17
CA VAL A 209 -12.27 -8.86 -7.26
C VAL A 209 -12.62 -9.74 -6.07
N THR A 210 -13.82 -9.56 -5.52
CA THR A 210 -14.40 -10.47 -4.52
C THR A 210 -15.52 -11.27 -5.15
N THR A 211 -15.47 -12.58 -5.01
CA THR A 211 -16.52 -13.51 -5.42
C THR A 211 -17.11 -14.22 -4.21
N VAL A 212 -18.38 -14.61 -4.31
CA VAL A 212 -19.10 -15.32 -3.26
C VAL A 212 -19.22 -16.79 -3.66
N ALA A 213 -18.58 -17.68 -2.91
CA ALA A 213 -18.79 -19.12 -3.01
C ALA A 213 -19.82 -19.58 -1.96
N ASN A 214 -20.09 -20.88 -1.85
CA ASN A 214 -21.06 -21.39 -0.87
C ASN A 214 -20.60 -21.12 0.57
N ASP A 215 -19.40 -21.56 0.93
CA ASP A 215 -18.89 -21.53 2.31
C ASP A 215 -17.84 -20.45 2.57
N GLU A 216 -17.43 -19.70 1.55
CA GLU A 216 -16.39 -18.68 1.64
C GLU A 216 -16.64 -17.49 0.71
N PHE A 217 -15.95 -16.39 1.01
CA PHE A 217 -15.68 -15.30 0.09
C PHE A 217 -14.26 -15.45 -0.44
N ILE A 218 -14.06 -15.27 -1.74
CA ILE A 218 -12.74 -15.34 -2.38
C ILE A 218 -12.40 -13.97 -2.93
N HIS A 219 -11.38 -13.33 -2.38
CA HIS A 219 -10.86 -12.06 -2.87
C HIS A 219 -9.52 -12.28 -3.56
N VAL A 220 -9.47 -11.99 -4.87
CA VAL A 220 -8.27 -12.16 -5.70
C VAL A 220 -7.72 -10.79 -6.05
N MET A 221 -6.41 -10.61 -5.84
CA MET A 221 -5.65 -9.46 -6.31
C MET A 221 -4.59 -9.89 -7.32
N GLN A 222 -4.55 -9.24 -8.48
CA GLN A 222 -3.40 -9.34 -9.37
C GLN A 222 -2.37 -8.28 -8.96
N GLN A 223 -1.19 -8.70 -8.52
CA GLN A 223 -0.13 -7.82 -8.05
C GLN A 223 1.07 -7.87 -8.98
N ALA A 224 1.67 -6.72 -9.26
CA ALA A 224 2.91 -6.62 -10.01
C ALA A 224 4.03 -6.09 -9.11
N LYS A 225 5.22 -6.67 -9.21
CA LYS A 225 6.41 -6.27 -8.45
C LYS A 225 7.60 -6.04 -9.38
N LEU A 226 8.12 -4.83 -9.37
CA LEU A 226 9.33 -4.40 -10.05
C LEU A 226 10.56 -4.82 -9.24
N ASN A 227 11.45 -5.57 -9.87
CA ASN A 227 12.79 -5.87 -9.39
C ASN A 227 13.78 -5.15 -10.32
N MET A 228 14.32 -4.04 -9.82
CA MET A 228 15.22 -3.19 -10.61
C MET A 228 16.59 -3.83 -10.80
N SER A 229 17.12 -3.74 -12.02
CA SER A 229 18.51 -4.04 -12.35
C SER A 229 19.36 -2.78 -12.27
N PHE A 230 20.52 -2.86 -11.61
CA PHE A 230 21.49 -1.75 -11.50
C PHE A 230 22.56 -1.77 -12.61
N SER A 231 22.57 -2.81 -13.43
CA SER A 231 23.27 -2.84 -14.71
C SER A 231 22.30 -2.40 -15.81
N ASP A 232 22.75 -1.76 -16.90
CA ASP A 232 21.94 -1.30 -18.05
C ASP A 232 21.04 -2.36 -18.74
N ASN A 233 20.95 -3.55 -18.16
CA ASN A 233 19.99 -4.61 -18.39
C ASN A 233 18.56 -4.19 -18.04
N CYS A 234 17.62 -5.02 -18.49
CA CYS A 234 16.21 -4.87 -18.21
C CYS A 234 15.89 -5.18 -16.75
N ASP A 235 14.92 -4.45 -16.22
CA ASP A 235 14.26 -4.78 -14.97
C ASP A 235 13.34 -5.99 -15.19
N SER A 236 13.13 -6.78 -14.14
CA SER A 236 12.11 -7.83 -14.15
C SER A 236 10.88 -7.39 -13.37
N ILE A 237 9.71 -7.65 -13.95
CA ILE A 237 8.42 -7.36 -13.34
C ILE A 237 7.71 -8.69 -13.15
N GLU A 238 7.55 -9.09 -11.91
CA GLU A 238 6.86 -10.32 -11.52
C GLU A 238 5.38 -10.04 -11.32
N ILE A 239 4.52 -10.81 -11.98
CA ILE A 239 3.07 -10.75 -11.84
C ILE A 239 2.61 -11.92 -10.98
N TYR A 240 1.90 -11.60 -9.91
CA TYR A 240 1.40 -12.55 -8.93
C TYR A 240 -0.13 -12.54 -8.90
N GLU A 241 -0.73 -13.71 -8.75
CA GLU A 241 -2.08 -13.84 -8.23
C GLU A 241 -2.00 -14.00 -6.70
N VAL A 242 -2.71 -13.14 -5.96
CA VAL A 242 -2.80 -13.20 -4.51
C VAL A 242 -4.24 -13.43 -4.11
N THR A 243 -4.51 -14.59 -3.54
CA THR A 243 -5.87 -15.05 -3.21
C THR A 243 -6.07 -15.07 -1.71
N TYR A 244 -7.16 -14.45 -1.27
CA TYR A 244 -7.64 -14.47 0.10
C TYR A 244 -8.95 -15.26 0.16
N SER A 245 -8.94 -16.35 0.91
CA SER A 245 -10.14 -17.14 1.22
C SER A 245 -10.62 -16.78 2.60
N VAL A 246 -11.86 -16.30 2.69
CA VAL A 246 -12.52 -15.92 3.95
C VAL A 246 -13.70 -16.85 4.20
N ALA A 247 -13.56 -17.75 5.16
CA ALA A 247 -14.64 -18.68 5.52
C ALA A 247 -15.85 -17.93 6.07
N LYS A 248 -17.07 -18.21 5.61
CA LYS A 248 -18.28 -17.51 6.10
C LYS A 248 -18.63 -17.84 7.54
N ALA A 249 -18.44 -19.09 7.95
CA ALA A 249 -18.81 -19.56 9.28
C ALA A 249 -17.86 -19.04 10.37
N SER A 250 -16.56 -18.98 10.07
CA SER A 250 -15.56 -18.56 11.04
C SER A 250 -15.02 -17.15 10.79
N GLY A 251 -15.06 -16.64 9.57
CA GLY A 251 -14.40 -15.39 9.19
C GLY A 251 -12.88 -15.49 9.04
N PHE A 252 -12.29 -16.69 9.17
CA PHE A 252 -10.84 -16.86 9.05
C PHE A 252 -10.34 -16.51 7.66
N ILE A 253 -9.26 -15.72 7.63
CA ILE A 253 -8.62 -15.25 6.41
C ILE A 253 -7.35 -16.07 6.16
N ASN A 254 -7.36 -16.85 5.09
CA ASN A 254 -6.19 -17.55 4.55
C ASN A 254 -5.68 -16.81 3.32
N ARG A 255 -4.37 -16.77 3.12
CA ARG A 255 -3.74 -16.13 1.97
C ARG A 255 -2.83 -17.09 1.22
N SER A 256 -2.94 -17.12 -0.10
CA SER A 256 -1.97 -17.72 -1.00
C SER A 256 -1.43 -16.69 -2.00
N LYS A 257 -0.26 -16.96 -2.56
CA LYS A 257 0.39 -16.12 -3.57
C LYS A 257 1.09 -17.03 -4.59
N VAL A 258 0.78 -16.85 -5.87
CA VAL A 258 1.34 -17.63 -6.98
C VAL A 258 1.97 -16.66 -7.97
N LEU A 259 3.19 -16.96 -8.43
CA LEU A 259 3.82 -16.22 -9.52
C LEU A 259 3.22 -16.73 -10.85
N GLU A 260 2.56 -15.84 -11.57
CA GLU A 260 1.90 -16.16 -12.84
C GLU A 260 2.86 -16.01 -14.02
N ARG A 261 3.58 -14.87 -14.09
CA ARG A 261 4.51 -14.58 -15.18
C ARG A 261 5.53 -13.50 -14.82
N VAL A 262 6.54 -13.36 -15.68
CA VAL A 262 7.56 -12.31 -15.60
C VAL A 262 7.58 -11.51 -16.91
N ILE A 263 7.62 -10.19 -16.79
CA ILE A 263 7.81 -9.24 -17.89
C ILE A 263 9.21 -8.64 -17.75
N LEU A 264 9.91 -8.48 -18.86
CA LEU A 264 11.17 -7.72 -18.89
C LEU A 264 10.92 -6.34 -19.49
N ALA A 265 11.35 -5.30 -18.81
CA ALA A 265 11.14 -3.93 -19.25
C ALA A 265 12.33 -3.05 -18.91
N LYS A 266 12.45 -1.93 -19.61
CA LYS A 266 13.47 -0.92 -19.35
C LYS A 266 12.86 0.47 -19.37
N ARG A 267 13.29 1.32 -18.44
CA ARG A 267 12.98 2.75 -18.43
C ARG A 267 14.18 3.56 -18.89
N THR A 268 13.95 4.47 -19.84
CA THR A 268 14.94 5.46 -20.29
C THR A 268 14.35 6.86 -20.13
N GLY A 269 14.67 7.52 -19.01
CA GLY A 269 14.09 8.82 -18.68
C GLY A 269 12.59 8.75 -18.42
N ALA A 270 11.78 9.35 -19.30
CA ALA A 270 10.32 9.33 -19.23
C ALA A 270 9.68 8.23 -20.09
N SER A 271 10.44 7.59 -20.99
CA SER A 271 9.96 6.47 -21.80
C SER A 271 10.27 5.13 -21.16
N TYR A 272 9.51 4.12 -21.55
CA TYR A 272 9.71 2.74 -21.14
C TYR A 272 9.36 1.81 -22.32
N GLU A 273 10.05 0.68 -22.38
CA GLU A 273 9.89 -0.32 -23.44
C GLU A 273 9.95 -1.73 -22.85
N LEU A 274 9.36 -2.68 -23.57
CA LEU A 274 9.50 -4.10 -23.26
C LEU A 274 10.83 -4.60 -23.83
N CYS A 275 11.50 -5.44 -23.08
CA CYS A 275 12.70 -6.11 -23.54
C CYS A 275 12.37 -7.43 -24.21
N SER A 276 13.13 -7.75 -25.26
CA SER A 276 13.13 -9.09 -25.83
C SER A 276 13.63 -10.12 -24.82
N ILE A 277 13.00 -11.29 -24.81
CA ILE A 277 13.46 -12.47 -24.06
C ILE A 277 14.62 -13.12 -24.82
#